data_AF-A0A3D3NF31-F1
#
_entry.id   AF-A0A3D3NF31-F1
#
_cell.length_a   1.000
_cell.length_b   1.000
_cell.length_c   1.000
_cell.angle_alpha   90.00
_cell.angle_beta   90.00
_cell.angle_gamma   90.00
#
_symmetry.space_group_name_H-M   'P 1'
#
loop_
_entity.id
_entity.type
_entity.pdbx_description
1 polymer ?
#
loop_
_entity_poly.entity_id
_entity_poly.type
_entity_poly.pdbx_seq_one_letter_code
_entity_poly.pdbx_strand_id
1 'polypeptide(L)'
;MAARSLSFTAQVTYEHPSRRGPPLAFMTISEVLMQRPDKLRVLTLGDGPASEFYLDGKTMTAFSPAENFVAVTAAPATIDEALKVAFRDAGIYFPFADVLLADPYASLAADLVSAFHVGQSKVVGGTTTQVVAFANNEVFMQLWIGAEDKLPRMLRAVYRRDPLRQRHQMELSNWKIDPVVAAADFTTAKAASGVAIPFAHPAAKPAAAAAARSQ
;
A
#
# COMPACT_ATOMS: atom_id res chain seq x y z
N MET A 1 17.97 -2.88 -13.19
CA MET A 1 17.35 -3.91 -12.33
C MET A 1 16.69 -3.20 -11.17
N ALA A 2 15.49 -3.62 -10.74
CA ALA A 2 14.84 -3.04 -9.56
C ALA A 2 15.66 -3.32 -8.29
N ALA A 3 15.60 -2.43 -7.29
CA ALA A 3 16.29 -2.59 -6.01
C ALA A 3 15.88 -3.92 -5.32
N ARG A 4 16.84 -4.56 -4.65
CA ARG A 4 16.61 -5.81 -3.92
C ARG A 4 15.89 -5.55 -2.61
N SER A 5 16.23 -4.47 -1.91
CA SER A 5 15.48 -3.97 -0.76
C SER A 5 15.19 -2.48 -0.92
N LEU A 6 14.11 -2.01 -0.31
CA LEU A 6 13.80 -0.59 -0.23
C LEU A 6 13.00 -0.31 1.04
N SER A 7 13.13 0.91 1.54
CA SER A 7 12.24 1.45 2.58
C SER A 7 11.83 2.87 2.25
N PHE A 8 10.61 3.24 2.66
CA PHE A 8 10.11 4.61 2.55
C PHE A 8 8.98 4.84 3.56
N THR A 9 8.65 6.10 3.77
CA THR A 9 7.43 6.52 4.45
C THR A 9 6.41 6.94 3.41
N ALA A 10 5.18 6.46 3.52
CA ALA A 10 4.06 6.82 2.66
C ALA A 10 3.02 7.60 3.48
N GLN A 11 2.78 8.87 3.15
CA GLN A 11 1.67 9.62 3.70
C GLN A 11 0.56 9.67 2.65
N VAL A 12 -0.60 9.10 2.96
CA VAL A 12 -1.74 9.03 2.05
C VAL A 12 -2.87 9.90 2.59
N THR A 13 -3.43 10.72 1.70
CA THR A 13 -4.66 11.46 1.94
C THR A 13 -5.79 10.82 1.13
N TYR A 14 -6.86 10.46 1.81
CA TYR A 14 -8.11 10.00 1.21
C TYR A 14 -9.26 10.89 1.64
N GLU A 15 -10.29 10.93 0.80
CA GLU A 15 -11.40 11.83 0.98
C GLU A 15 -12.69 11.06 1.25
N HIS A 16 -13.52 11.59 2.14
CA HIS A 16 -14.87 11.09 2.38
C HIS A 16 -15.90 12.18 2.11
N PRO A 17 -17.08 11.82 1.57
CA PRO A 17 -18.12 12.80 1.29
C PRO A 17 -18.56 13.51 2.57
N SER A 18 -18.81 14.81 2.50
CA SER A 18 -19.38 15.56 3.62
C SER A 18 -20.79 16.03 3.30
N ARG A 19 -21.61 16.22 4.35
CA ARG A 19 -22.95 16.80 4.21
C ARG A 19 -22.94 18.26 3.74
N ARG A 20 -21.79 18.94 3.77
CA ARG A 20 -21.64 20.36 3.41
C ARG A 20 -21.16 20.57 1.97
N GLY A 21 -20.88 19.50 1.21
CA GLY A 21 -20.44 19.56 -0.18
C GLY A 21 -18.97 19.18 -0.35
N PRO A 22 -18.00 20.02 0.06
CA PRO A 22 -16.58 19.67 0.00
C PRO A 22 -16.31 18.40 0.82
N PRO A 23 -15.53 17.43 0.31
CA PRO A 23 -15.23 16.23 1.09
C PRO A 23 -14.26 16.54 2.23
N LEU A 24 -14.30 15.69 3.25
CA LEU A 24 -13.35 15.70 4.35
C LEU A 24 -12.11 14.91 3.95
N ALA A 25 -10.94 15.43 4.27
CA ALA A 25 -9.66 14.75 4.06
C ALA A 25 -9.22 14.06 5.34
N PHE A 26 -8.73 12.83 5.20
CA PHE A 26 -8.17 12.00 6.25
C PHE A 26 -6.81 11.50 5.80
N MET A 27 -5.92 11.27 6.77
CA MET A 27 -4.53 10.99 6.51
C MET A 27 -4.07 9.71 7.23
N THR A 28 -3.27 8.92 6.53
CA THR A 28 -2.54 7.78 7.11
C THR A 28 -1.07 7.89 6.77
N ILE A 29 -0.21 7.47 7.69
CA ILE A 29 1.22 7.34 7.48
C ILE A 29 1.57 5.85 7.56
N SER A 30 2.28 5.34 6.56
CA SER A 30 2.79 3.97 6.54
C SER A 30 4.31 3.97 6.49
N GLU A 31 4.94 3.22 7.38
CA GLU A 31 6.35 2.85 7.27
C GLU A 31 6.46 1.54 6.49
N VAL A 32 7.17 1.57 5.37
CA VAL A 32 7.28 0.44 4.44
C VAL A 32 8.71 -0.03 4.38
N LEU A 33 8.91 -1.34 4.53
CA LEU A 33 10.19 -2.01 4.29
C LEU A 33 9.92 -3.26 3.47
N MET A 34 10.68 -3.46 2.39
CA MET A 34 10.59 -4.68 1.59
C MET A 34 11.95 -5.23 1.22
N GLN A 35 11.98 -6.53 0.98
CA GLN A 35 13.08 -7.24 0.37
C GLN A 35 12.51 -8.26 -0.63
N ARG A 36 12.91 -8.16 -1.90
CA ARG A 36 12.52 -9.10 -2.94
C ARG A 36 13.12 -10.49 -2.69
N PRO A 37 12.43 -11.56 -3.12
CA PRO A 37 11.15 -11.53 -3.85
C PRO A 37 9.92 -11.43 -2.94
N ASP A 38 10.03 -11.72 -1.65
CA ASP A 38 8.93 -12.28 -0.85
C ASP A 38 8.88 -11.76 0.59
N LYS A 39 9.44 -10.57 0.87
CA LYS A 39 9.38 -9.98 2.21
C LYS A 39 8.87 -8.55 2.19
N LEU A 40 7.90 -8.27 3.06
CA LEU A 40 7.25 -6.96 3.17
C LEU A 40 6.84 -6.72 4.62
N ARG A 41 7.14 -5.53 5.14
CA ARG A 41 6.56 -4.97 6.35
C ARG A 41 5.89 -3.66 6.01
N VAL A 42 4.64 -3.51 6.44
CA VAL A 42 3.90 -2.25 6.39
C VAL A 42 3.34 -1.97 7.78
N LEU A 43 3.76 -0.86 8.38
CA LEU A 43 3.20 -0.37 9.65
C LEU A 43 2.41 0.89 9.35
N THR A 44 1.09 0.82 9.47
CA THR A 44 0.20 1.95 9.20
C THR A 44 -0.30 2.56 10.50
N LEU A 45 -0.11 3.88 10.62
CA LEU A 45 -0.52 4.75 11.71
C LEU A 45 -1.35 5.92 11.14
N GLY A 46 -2.09 6.67 11.97
CA GLY A 46 -2.73 7.94 11.57
C GLY A 46 -4.19 8.05 11.99
N ASP A 47 -5.02 8.69 11.16
CA ASP A 47 -6.41 9.04 11.46
C ASP A 47 -7.37 7.83 11.54
N GLY A 48 -6.85 6.61 11.38
CA GLY A 48 -7.57 5.36 11.57
C GLY A 48 -6.86 4.43 12.56
N PRO A 49 -7.46 3.28 12.92
CA PRO A 49 -6.81 2.28 13.76
C PRO A 49 -5.46 1.86 13.18
N ALA A 50 -4.45 1.72 14.03
CA ALA A 50 -3.15 1.21 13.61
C ALA A 50 -3.31 -0.21 13.05
N SER A 51 -2.55 -0.53 11.99
CA SER A 51 -2.51 -1.87 11.43
C SER A 51 -1.09 -2.23 11.04
N GLU A 52 -0.70 -3.47 11.27
CA GLU A 52 0.60 -3.99 10.87
C GLU A 52 0.41 -5.16 9.89
N PHE A 53 1.17 -5.16 8.79
CA PHE A 53 1.20 -6.25 7.82
C PHE A 53 2.62 -6.75 7.65
N TYR A 54 2.77 -8.07 7.68
CA TYR A 54 4.05 -8.75 7.56
C TYR A 54 3.96 -9.88 6.54
N LEU A 55 5.02 -10.01 5.75
CA LEU A 55 5.27 -11.10 4.83
C LEU A 55 6.74 -11.49 5.03
N ASP A 56 6.99 -12.73 5.43
CA ASP A 56 8.32 -13.23 5.81
C ASP A 56 8.90 -14.28 4.83
N GLY A 57 8.22 -14.52 3.71
CA GLY A 57 8.51 -15.57 2.73
C GLY A 57 7.84 -16.91 3.02
N LYS A 58 7.17 -17.07 4.18
CA LYS A 58 6.44 -18.28 4.56
C LYS A 58 4.97 -18.01 4.86
N THR A 59 4.69 -16.88 5.52
CA THR A 59 3.36 -16.47 5.94
C THR A 59 3.10 -15.00 5.62
N MET A 60 1.83 -14.68 5.37
CA MET A 60 1.31 -13.32 5.46
C MET A 60 0.57 -13.19 6.78
N THR A 61 0.91 -12.16 7.56
CA THR A 61 0.31 -11.85 8.85
C THR A 61 -0.25 -10.44 8.81
N ALA A 62 -1.55 -10.30 9.04
CA ALA A 62 -2.20 -9.02 9.31
C ALA A 62 -2.52 -8.94 10.81
N PHE A 63 -2.09 -7.86 11.44
CA PHE A 63 -2.23 -7.66 12.88
C PHE A 63 -2.86 -6.31 13.17
N SER A 64 -3.90 -6.30 14.01
CA SER A 64 -4.59 -5.10 14.49
C SER A 64 -4.25 -4.92 15.98
N PRO A 65 -3.30 -4.03 16.34
CA PRO A 65 -2.79 -3.94 17.70
C PRO A 65 -3.84 -3.51 18.74
N ALA A 66 -4.79 -2.66 18.37
CA ALA A 66 -5.79 -2.13 19.30
C ALA A 66 -6.77 -3.23 19.78
N GLU A 67 -7.19 -4.10 18.87
CA GLU A 67 -8.09 -5.23 19.14
C GLU A 67 -7.30 -6.49 19.54
N ASN A 68 -5.97 -6.47 19.39
CA ASN A 68 -5.10 -7.63 19.53
C ASN A 68 -5.54 -8.80 18.62
N PHE A 69 -6.01 -8.51 17.41
CA PHE A 69 -6.43 -9.52 16.44
C PHE A 69 -5.31 -9.84 15.46
N VAL A 70 -5.14 -11.13 15.16
CA VAL A 70 -4.15 -11.62 14.20
C VAL A 70 -4.81 -12.53 13.17
N ALA A 71 -4.56 -12.26 11.90
CA ALA A 71 -4.92 -13.13 10.78
C ALA A 71 -3.66 -13.61 10.07
N VAL A 72 -3.51 -14.92 9.88
CA VAL A 72 -2.34 -15.53 9.25
C VAL A 72 -2.77 -16.44 8.11
N THR A 73 -2.05 -16.38 7.00
CA THR A 73 -2.20 -17.31 5.88
C THR A 73 -0.82 -17.64 5.27
N ALA A 74 -0.76 -18.65 4.41
CA ALA A 74 0.47 -19.00 3.69
C ALA A 74 0.88 -17.88 2.73
N ALA A 75 2.19 -17.59 2.66
CA ALA A 75 2.73 -16.61 1.76
C ALA A 75 2.84 -17.15 0.32
N PRO A 76 2.43 -16.38 -0.69
CA PRO A 76 2.88 -16.60 -2.06
C PRO A 76 4.39 -16.40 -2.21
N ALA A 77 4.95 -16.87 -3.33
CA ALA A 77 6.40 -16.81 -3.59
C ALA A 77 6.94 -15.41 -3.91
N THR A 78 6.07 -14.42 -4.12
CA THR A 78 6.46 -13.05 -4.48
C THR A 78 5.57 -12.01 -3.81
N ILE A 79 6.09 -10.80 -3.62
CA ILE A 79 5.35 -9.63 -3.16
C ILE A 79 4.16 -9.33 -4.09
N ASP A 80 4.38 -9.38 -5.40
CA ASP A 80 3.35 -9.12 -6.41
C ASP A 80 2.12 -10.05 -6.24
N GLU A 81 2.35 -11.34 -5.99
CA GLU A 81 1.26 -12.29 -5.72
C GLU A 81 0.70 -12.15 -4.30
N ALA A 82 1.55 -11.86 -3.30
CA ALA A 82 1.12 -11.60 -1.93
C ALA A 82 0.14 -10.42 -1.85
N LEU A 83 0.42 -9.31 -2.53
CA LEU A 83 -0.44 -8.14 -2.58
C LEU A 83 -1.79 -8.44 -3.26
N LYS A 84 -1.80 -9.24 -4.33
CA LYS A 84 -3.04 -9.69 -4.99
C LYS A 84 -3.87 -10.58 -4.07
N VAL A 85 -3.26 -11.54 -3.39
CA VAL A 85 -3.95 -12.45 -2.46
C VAL A 85 -4.48 -11.67 -1.26
N ALA A 86 -3.69 -10.78 -0.66
CA ALA A 86 -4.12 -9.95 0.46
C ALA A 86 -5.34 -9.09 0.10
N PHE A 87 -5.35 -8.49 -1.10
CA PHE A 87 -6.51 -7.74 -1.59
C PHE A 87 -7.72 -8.62 -1.86
N ARG A 88 -7.56 -9.69 -2.66
CA ARG A 88 -8.65 -10.58 -3.07
C ARG A 88 -9.29 -11.28 -1.86
N ASP A 89 -8.48 -11.82 -0.97
CA ASP A 89 -8.95 -12.72 0.08
C ASP A 89 -9.25 -12.01 1.38
N ALA A 90 -8.61 -10.87 1.67
CA ALA A 90 -8.77 -10.13 2.93
C ALA A 90 -9.12 -8.64 2.75
N GLY A 91 -9.27 -8.14 1.52
CA GLY A 91 -9.58 -6.73 1.28
C GLY A 91 -8.45 -5.77 1.69
N ILE A 92 -7.24 -6.29 1.94
CA ILE A 92 -6.10 -5.48 2.35
C ILE A 92 -5.52 -4.79 1.11
N TYR A 93 -5.55 -3.46 1.12
CA TYR A 93 -5.09 -2.62 0.03
C TYR A 93 -4.07 -1.59 0.52
N PHE A 94 -2.99 -1.43 -0.23
CA PHE A 94 -1.98 -0.39 0.01
C PHE A 94 -1.94 0.57 -1.18
N PRO A 95 -2.21 1.88 -0.99
CA PRO A 95 -2.17 2.86 -2.07
C PRO A 95 -0.82 3.00 -2.79
N PHE A 96 0.27 2.57 -2.15
CA PHE A 96 1.63 2.55 -2.71
C PHE A 96 2.02 1.19 -3.32
N ALA A 97 1.10 0.23 -3.44
CA ALA A 97 1.40 -1.14 -3.90
C ALA A 97 2.13 -1.18 -5.24
N ASP A 98 1.78 -0.33 -6.20
CA ASP A 98 2.42 -0.26 -7.52
C ASP A 98 3.93 0.01 -7.44
N VAL A 99 4.38 0.74 -6.41
CA VAL A 99 5.79 1.06 -6.21
C VAL A 99 6.58 -0.17 -5.69
N LEU A 100 5.89 -1.15 -5.11
CA LEU A 100 6.49 -2.38 -4.57
C LEU A 100 6.62 -3.49 -5.61
N LEU A 101 5.90 -3.40 -6.73
CA LEU A 101 5.88 -4.42 -7.78
C LEU A 101 7.25 -4.60 -8.43
N ALA A 102 7.52 -5.78 -9.00
CA ALA A 102 8.79 -6.08 -9.65
C ALA A 102 9.08 -5.16 -10.85
N ASP A 103 8.03 -4.76 -11.56
CA ASP A 103 8.07 -3.78 -12.65
C ASP A 103 6.99 -2.71 -12.46
N PRO A 104 7.28 -1.66 -11.66
CA PRO A 104 6.35 -0.55 -11.44
C PRO A 104 6.02 0.20 -12.74
N TYR A 105 6.94 0.22 -13.70
CA TYR A 105 6.73 0.91 -14.98
C TYR A 105 5.71 0.18 -15.84
N ALA A 106 5.83 -1.14 -15.97
CA ALA A 106 4.84 -1.94 -16.70
C ALA A 106 3.44 -1.79 -16.10
N SER A 107 3.31 -1.77 -14.77
CA SER A 107 2.01 -1.53 -14.10
C SER A 107 1.42 -0.17 -14.48
N LEU A 108 2.24 0.90 -14.39
CA LEU A 108 1.78 2.28 -14.67
C LEU A 108 1.53 2.54 -16.17
N ALA A 109 2.29 1.89 -17.05
CA ALA A 109 2.19 2.05 -18.50
C ALA A 109 1.13 1.14 -19.14
N ALA A 110 0.57 0.19 -18.39
CA ALA A 110 -0.52 -0.66 -18.85
C ALA A 110 -1.73 0.19 -19.25
N ASP A 111 -2.27 -0.07 -20.44
CA ASP A 111 -3.43 0.61 -21.02
C ASP A 111 -3.30 2.14 -21.09
N LEU A 112 -2.07 2.66 -21.13
CA LEU A 112 -1.79 4.08 -21.19
C LEU A 112 -2.43 4.71 -22.44
N VAL A 113 -3.33 5.67 -22.23
CA VAL A 113 -3.99 6.43 -23.30
C VAL A 113 -3.19 7.68 -23.64
N SER A 114 -2.67 8.37 -22.64
CA SER A 114 -1.86 9.57 -22.82
C SER A 114 -0.89 9.77 -21.67
N ALA A 115 0.31 10.24 -21.95
CA ALA A 115 1.24 10.77 -20.96
C ALA A 115 1.92 12.03 -21.51
N PHE A 116 2.13 13.02 -20.65
CA PHE A 116 2.85 14.24 -21.01
C PHE A 116 3.67 14.76 -19.84
N HIS A 117 4.80 15.38 -20.18
CA HIS A 117 5.62 16.10 -19.21
C HIS A 117 4.97 17.45 -18.92
N VAL A 118 4.67 17.70 -17.66
CA VAL A 118 4.04 18.93 -17.18
C VAL A 118 5.09 20.02 -16.96
N GLY A 119 6.30 19.63 -16.55
CA GLY A 119 7.40 20.54 -16.25
C GLY A 119 8.17 20.12 -15.00
N GLN A 120 8.77 21.10 -14.32
CA GLN A 120 9.52 20.87 -13.08
C GLN A 120 8.83 21.53 -11.89
N SER A 121 8.96 20.91 -10.72
CA SER A 121 8.62 21.53 -9.42
C SER A 121 9.86 21.59 -8.54
N LYS A 122 10.03 22.71 -7.84
CA LYS A 122 11.10 22.92 -6.83
C LYS A 122 10.58 22.83 -5.38
N VAL A 123 9.31 22.45 -5.21
CA VAL A 123 8.61 22.47 -3.89
C VAL A 123 8.34 21.07 -3.36
N VAL A 124 8.08 20.09 -4.24
CA VAL A 124 7.61 18.75 -3.85
C VAL A 124 8.79 17.83 -3.50
N GLY A 125 8.70 17.17 -2.35
CA GLY A 125 9.65 16.13 -1.94
C GLY A 125 11.04 16.63 -1.55
N GLY A 126 11.18 17.93 -1.23
CA GLY A 126 12.44 18.53 -0.78
C GLY A 126 13.55 18.55 -1.84
N THR A 127 13.20 18.38 -3.11
CA THR A 127 14.15 18.36 -4.24
C THR A 127 13.51 18.90 -5.51
N THR A 128 14.30 19.07 -6.57
CA THR A 128 13.75 19.33 -7.90
C THR A 128 13.11 18.05 -8.43
N THR A 129 11.88 18.13 -8.89
CA THR A 129 11.10 17.02 -9.42
C THR A 129 10.68 17.27 -10.86
N GLN A 130 10.70 16.23 -11.69
CA GLN A 130 9.99 16.19 -12.96
C GLN A 130 8.55 15.80 -12.68
N VAL A 131 7.62 16.55 -13.27
CA VAL A 131 6.18 16.31 -13.12
C VAL A 131 5.68 15.70 -14.42
N VAL A 132 5.09 14.52 -14.33
CA VAL A 132 4.45 13.85 -15.45
C VAL A 132 2.98 13.66 -15.13
N ALA A 133 2.12 13.89 -16.10
CA ALA A 133 0.71 13.53 -16.03
C ALA A 133 0.48 12.37 -16.99
N PHE A 134 -0.28 11.38 -16.55
CA PHE A 134 -0.70 10.28 -17.40
C PHE A 134 -2.16 9.92 -17.13
N ALA A 135 -2.78 9.32 -18.14
CA ALA A 135 -4.16 8.89 -18.09
C ALA A 135 -4.30 7.56 -18.82
N ASN A 136 -5.04 6.65 -18.20
CA ASN A 136 -5.49 5.41 -18.83
C ASN A 136 -7.02 5.33 -18.74
N ASN A 137 -7.58 4.13 -18.94
CA ASN A 137 -9.03 3.96 -18.92
C ASN A 137 -9.70 4.03 -17.54
N GLU A 138 -8.91 4.07 -16.47
CA GLU A 138 -9.38 3.98 -15.09
C GLU A 138 -9.03 5.22 -14.27
N VAL A 139 -7.89 5.87 -14.55
CA VAL A 139 -7.35 6.94 -13.71
C VAL A 139 -6.70 8.04 -14.54
N PHE A 140 -6.84 9.28 -14.06
CA PHE A 140 -5.95 10.39 -14.41
C PHE A 140 -5.04 10.66 -13.22
N MET A 141 -3.73 10.63 -13.42
CA MET A 141 -2.74 10.77 -12.36
C MET A 141 -1.65 11.77 -12.73
N GLN A 142 -1.20 12.53 -11.74
CA GLN A 142 0.00 13.34 -11.80
C GLN A 142 1.03 12.77 -10.82
N LEU A 143 2.28 12.65 -11.27
CA LEU A 143 3.38 12.04 -10.53
C LEU A 143 4.58 12.99 -10.53
N TRP A 144 5.15 13.21 -9.34
CA TRP A 144 6.37 13.98 -9.12
C TRP A 144 7.51 13.01 -8.85
N ILE A 145 8.54 13.06 -9.68
CA ILE A 145 9.71 12.16 -9.63
C ILE A 145 10.95 13.01 -9.41
N GLY A 146 11.82 12.65 -8.47
CA GLY A 146 13.10 13.32 -8.26
C GLY A 146 13.90 13.41 -9.55
N ALA A 147 14.35 14.62 -9.91
CA ALA A 147 15.02 14.86 -11.18
C ALA A 147 16.36 14.14 -11.28
N GLU A 148 17.06 13.95 -10.15
CA GLU A 148 18.36 13.28 -10.08
C GLU A 148 18.20 11.79 -9.76
N ASP A 149 17.60 11.47 -8.62
CA ASP A 149 17.52 10.09 -8.10
C ASP A 149 16.39 9.23 -8.68
N LYS A 150 15.50 9.85 -9.49
CA LYS A 150 14.37 9.19 -10.15
C LYS A 150 13.35 8.56 -9.20
N LEU A 151 13.35 8.94 -7.93
CA LEU A 151 12.44 8.39 -6.93
C LEU A 151 11.10 9.15 -6.90
N PRO A 152 9.96 8.44 -6.80
CA PRO A 152 8.67 9.11 -6.69
C PRO A 152 8.56 9.86 -5.35
N ARG A 153 7.99 11.07 -5.41
CA ARG A 153 7.83 11.98 -4.26
C ARG A 153 6.38 12.26 -3.93
N MET A 154 5.54 12.39 -4.95
CA MET A 154 4.11 12.60 -4.78
C MET A 154 3.35 12.00 -5.95
N LEU A 155 2.18 11.45 -5.67
CA LEU A 155 1.19 11.01 -6.63
C LEU A 155 -0.13 11.71 -6.30
N ARG A 156 -0.86 12.15 -7.32
CA ARG A 156 -2.22 12.66 -7.19
C ARG A 156 -3.09 12.06 -8.28
N ALA A 157 -4.09 11.29 -7.88
CA ALA A 157 -4.95 10.53 -8.76
C ALA A 157 -6.43 10.91 -8.57
N VAL A 158 -7.18 10.82 -9.67
CA VAL A 158 -8.64 10.85 -9.69
C VAL A 158 -9.11 9.68 -10.53
N TYR A 159 -9.88 8.77 -9.93
CA TYR A 159 -10.42 7.61 -10.63
C TYR A 159 -11.67 7.98 -11.42
N ARG A 160 -11.81 7.39 -12.61
CA ARG A 160 -12.94 7.67 -13.51
C ARG A 160 -14.24 7.02 -13.04
N ARG A 161 -14.14 5.89 -12.34
CA ARG A 161 -15.28 5.16 -11.77
C ARG A 161 -15.78 5.73 -10.44
N ASP A 162 -15.04 6.65 -9.84
CA ASP A 162 -15.54 7.36 -8.66
C ASP A 162 -16.48 8.51 -9.11
N PRO A 163 -17.79 8.41 -8.83
CA PRO A 163 -18.76 9.43 -9.23
C PRO A 163 -18.50 10.78 -8.55
N LEU A 164 -17.81 10.79 -7.41
CA LEU A 164 -17.51 12.00 -6.65
C LEU A 164 -16.16 12.62 -7.04
N ARG A 165 -15.39 11.96 -7.91
CA ARG A 165 -14.07 12.42 -8.38
C ARG A 165 -13.16 12.85 -7.22
N GLN A 166 -13.20 12.10 -6.13
CA GLN A 166 -12.37 12.30 -4.95
C GLN A 166 -10.91 12.23 -5.34
N ARG A 167 -10.10 13.06 -4.68
CA ARG A 167 -8.67 13.13 -4.95
C ARG A 167 -7.97 12.18 -4.01
N HIS A 168 -7.18 11.30 -4.59
CA HIS A 168 -6.26 10.43 -3.87
C HIS A 168 -4.89 11.07 -3.97
N GLN A 169 -4.29 11.44 -2.84
CA GLN A 169 -2.95 12.00 -2.81
C GLN A 169 -2.05 11.10 -1.96
N MET A 170 -0.84 10.89 -2.42
CA MET A 170 0.16 10.11 -1.71
C MET A 170 1.51 10.80 -1.82
N GLU A 171 2.19 10.96 -0.71
CA GLU A 171 3.54 11.50 -0.61
C GLU A 171 4.49 10.42 -0.13
N LEU A 172 5.64 10.31 -0.79
CA LEU A 172 6.64 9.28 -0.52
C LEU A 172 7.96 9.94 -0.14
N SER A 173 8.46 9.62 1.05
CA SER A 173 9.63 10.24 1.64
C SER A 173 10.52 9.22 2.35
N ASN A 174 11.65 9.66 2.92
CA ASN A 174 12.58 8.83 3.69
C ASN A 174 13.07 7.58 2.94
N TRP A 175 13.25 7.73 1.63
CA TRP A 175 13.70 6.66 0.77
C TRP A 175 15.08 6.13 1.18
N LYS A 176 15.20 4.81 1.26
CA LYS A 176 16.47 4.10 1.31
C LYS A 176 16.45 2.99 0.28
N ILE A 177 17.45 2.96 -0.58
CA ILE A 177 17.62 1.96 -1.62
C ILE A 177 18.67 0.96 -1.15
N ASP A 178 18.33 -0.33 -1.26
CA ASP A 178 19.11 -1.46 -0.79
C ASP A 178 19.59 -1.32 0.69
N PRO A 179 18.71 -0.95 1.64
CA PRO A 179 19.09 -0.94 3.04
C PRO A 179 19.45 -2.34 3.52
N VAL A 180 20.32 -2.41 4.53
CA VAL A 180 20.57 -3.64 5.29
C VAL A 180 19.31 -3.99 6.07
N VAL A 181 18.86 -5.24 5.95
CA VAL A 181 17.64 -5.75 6.59
C VAL A 181 17.93 -7.07 7.30
N ALA A 182 17.29 -7.30 8.44
CA ALA A 182 17.32 -8.55 9.17
C ALA A 182 16.04 -9.37 8.92
N ALA A 183 16.09 -10.69 9.07
CA ALA A 183 14.90 -11.53 8.96
C ALA A 183 13.82 -11.14 9.99
N ALA A 184 14.24 -10.71 11.19
CA ALA A 184 13.36 -10.26 12.25
C ALA A 184 12.57 -8.98 11.91
N ASP A 185 13.00 -8.21 10.90
CA ASP A 185 12.27 -7.01 10.46
C ASP A 185 10.92 -7.33 9.82
N PHE A 186 10.70 -8.57 9.39
CA PHE A 186 9.52 -9.01 8.63
C PHE A 186 8.57 -9.87 9.45
N THR A 187 8.64 -9.76 10.78
CA THR A 187 7.79 -10.48 11.73
C THR A 187 7.59 -9.64 12.99
N THR A 188 6.61 -10.00 13.82
CA THR A 188 6.38 -9.37 15.11
C THR A 188 6.02 -10.40 16.17
N ALA A 189 6.69 -10.32 17.32
CA ALA A 189 6.34 -11.15 18.48
C ALA A 189 4.96 -10.77 19.07
N LYS A 190 4.48 -9.53 18.83
CA LYS A 190 3.18 -9.06 19.33
C LYS A 190 2.02 -9.89 18.76
N ALA A 191 2.14 -10.32 17.50
CA ALA A 191 1.12 -11.12 16.83
C ALA A 191 0.99 -12.53 17.42
N ALA A 192 2.04 -13.05 18.08
CA ALA A 192 2.02 -14.39 18.69
C ALA A 192 1.04 -14.49 19.88
N SER A 193 0.73 -13.37 20.55
CA SER A 193 -0.27 -13.28 21.61
C SER A 193 -1.64 -12.77 21.12
N GLY A 194 -1.81 -12.59 19.82
CA GLY A 194 -3.06 -12.11 19.22
C GLY A 194 -4.17 -13.15 19.27
N VAL A 195 -5.42 -12.71 19.38
CA VAL A 195 -6.59 -13.54 19.15
C VAL A 195 -6.69 -13.83 17.66
N ALA A 196 -6.60 -15.11 17.30
CA ALA A 196 -6.64 -15.54 15.91
C ALA A 196 -8.02 -15.31 15.29
N ILE A 197 -8.05 -14.65 14.13
CA ILE A 197 -9.23 -14.47 13.30
C ILE A 197 -8.96 -15.00 11.88
N PRO A 198 -9.99 -15.38 11.10
CA PRO A 198 -9.79 -15.81 9.73
C PRO A 198 -9.14 -14.70 8.88
N PHE A 199 -8.18 -15.08 8.03
CA PHE A 199 -7.68 -14.22 6.97
C PHE A 199 -8.72 -14.17 5.84
N ALA A 200 -9.71 -13.29 5.99
CA ALA A 200 -10.90 -13.24 5.15
C ALA A 200 -11.38 -11.81 4.91
N HIS A 201 -12.04 -11.60 3.78
CA HIS A 201 -12.51 -10.29 3.34
C HIS A 201 -13.58 -9.78 4.32
N PRO A 202 -13.59 -8.49 4.69
CA PRO A 202 -14.58 -7.95 5.64
C PRO A 202 -16.04 -8.13 5.22
N ALA A 203 -16.30 -8.15 3.91
CA ALA A 203 -17.62 -8.43 3.33
C ALA A 203 -17.95 -9.94 3.21
N ALA A 204 -17.01 -10.84 3.54
CA ALA A 204 -17.31 -12.26 3.56
C ALA A 204 -18.32 -12.55 4.67
N LYS A 205 -19.33 -13.38 4.37
CA LYS A 205 -20.19 -13.91 5.42
C LYS A 205 -19.31 -14.65 6.43
N PRO A 206 -19.53 -14.47 7.74
CA PRO A 206 -18.87 -15.31 8.73
C PRO A 206 -19.09 -16.77 8.33
N ALA A 207 -18.01 -17.55 8.24
CA ALA A 207 -18.16 -18.98 8.12
C ALA A 207 -19.09 -19.41 9.27
N ALA A 208 -20.19 -20.10 8.95
CA ALA A 208 -21.06 -20.64 9.96
C ALA A 208 -20.16 -21.41 10.94
N ALA A 209 -20.05 -20.92 12.17
CA ALA A 209 -19.33 -21.61 13.22
C ALA A 209 -19.79 -23.05 13.16
N ALA A 210 -18.85 -23.99 12.97
CA ALA A 210 -19.16 -25.40 12.78
C ALA A 210 -20.06 -25.86 13.94
N ALA A 211 -21.36 -25.90 13.67
CA ALA A 211 -22.37 -26.33 14.61
C ALA A 211 -22.45 -27.85 14.49
N ALA A 212 -21.61 -28.52 15.26
CA ALA A 212 -21.78 -29.89 15.77
C ALA A 212 -20.59 -30.13 16.70
N ARG A 213 -20.71 -30.06 18.03
CA ARG A 213 -21.46 -31.00 18.88
C ARG A 213 -21.50 -32.41 18.29
N SER A 214 -20.59 -33.24 18.78
CA SER A 214 -20.85 -34.67 18.93
C SER A 214 -20.06 -35.17 20.14
N GLN A 215 -20.81 -35.35 21.23
CA GLN A 215 -20.65 -36.28 22.36
C GLN A 215 -19.39 -36.21 23.22
#